data_AF-A0A3D8RLL9-F1
#
_entry.id   AF-A0A3D8RLL9-F1
#
_cell.length_a   1.000
_cell.length_b   1.000
_cell.length_c   1.000
_cell.angle_alpha   90.00
_cell.angle_beta   90.00
_cell.angle_gamma   90.00
#
_symmetry.space_group_name_H-M   'P 1'
#
loop_
_entity.id
_entity.type
_entity.pdbx_description
1 polymer ?
#
loop_
_entity_poly.entity_id
_entity_poly.type
_entity_poly.pdbx_seq_one_letter_code
_entity_poly.pdbx_strand_id
1 'polypeptide(L)'
;MGGYTYSPDDANAAEGKKLWNPSKTLGIINTDPGYQCITCIGYAPSQGRRCRNPIRRDNREFIMDTLEDIAYLHPDNPAVMSQLRTIAGPALCVRYHQNQAERVVMEWQRKLQQLKPVKEERRSTKPSRSRNEPEPSQDERIKDLQKQLQEMMDLLAQLKGEANSQQHQDDRYERRDKKKEEGERDSRKEKECLEKERLYKERLEQERLEQERLEQERLEQERLEKERLEKERLEKERLKKERLEKERLDKERSAKQRKEQEEKRRREREQQKREREQKERQEWDQLWTNYQDQWVHFKASVSSETNVLDAIPWPVKTGSYRDAKASNVKEFFRNAVPRDASMSKLMRKECQKWHPDIIYRLLRDCEVTLVVRMMIDMICRVVTELLDNSSGKSAEFLG
;
A
#
# COMPACT_ATOMS: atom_id res chain seq x y z
N MET A 1 -5.41 28.83 -60.87
CA MET A 1 -6.66 28.46 -60.16
C MET A 1 -6.36 27.25 -59.31
N GLY A 2 -6.78 27.28 -58.05
CA GLY A 2 -6.46 26.25 -57.06
C GLY A 2 -7.23 24.94 -57.22
N GLY A 3 -6.85 23.98 -56.37
CA GLY A 3 -7.56 22.72 -56.18
C GLY A 3 -6.84 21.85 -55.16
N TYR A 4 -7.14 22.07 -53.88
CA TYR A 4 -6.87 21.14 -52.79
C TYR A 4 -7.56 19.80 -53.06
N THR A 5 -6.85 18.68 -52.83
CA THR A 5 -7.45 17.42 -52.40
C THR A 5 -6.56 16.78 -51.33
N TYR A 6 -7.22 16.17 -50.34
CA TYR A 6 -6.72 15.78 -49.02
C TYR A 6 -6.18 14.33 -49.02
N SER A 7 -5.04 14.15 -48.33
CA SER A 7 -4.45 12.97 -47.63
C SER A 7 -4.86 11.53 -47.97
N PRO A 8 -3.89 10.58 -47.96
CA PRO A 8 -3.53 9.96 -46.66
C PRO A 8 -2.05 9.58 -46.48
N ASP A 9 -1.62 9.55 -45.20
CA ASP A 9 -0.47 8.82 -44.63
C ASP A 9 0.93 9.43 -44.89
N ASP A 10 1.48 10.34 -44.07
CA ASP A 10 1.68 10.25 -42.61
C ASP A 10 2.16 8.86 -42.12
N ALA A 11 3.00 8.20 -42.92
CA ALA A 11 3.59 6.90 -42.58
C ALA A 11 5.13 6.93 -42.50
N ASN A 12 5.72 7.97 -41.89
CA ASN A 12 7.15 7.90 -41.49
C ASN A 12 7.45 8.58 -40.14
N ALA A 13 6.48 8.52 -39.21
CA ALA A 13 6.62 8.93 -37.81
C ALA A 13 6.72 7.70 -36.88
N ALA A 14 7.51 6.68 -37.25
CA ALA A 14 7.62 5.45 -36.49
C ALA A 14 9.04 4.85 -36.55
N GLU A 15 10.04 5.58 -36.03
CA GLU A 15 11.26 5.03 -35.43
C GLU A 15 12.01 6.15 -34.69
N GLY A 16 11.55 6.50 -33.48
CA GLY A 16 12.15 7.53 -32.64
C GLY A 16 13.53 7.13 -32.13
N LYS A 17 14.61 7.50 -32.83
CA LYS A 17 15.98 7.34 -32.33
C LYS A 17 16.33 8.51 -31.40
N LYS A 18 16.78 8.20 -30.17
CA LYS A 18 17.26 9.20 -29.19
C LYS A 18 18.43 10.00 -29.78
N LEU A 19 18.36 11.33 -29.72
CA LEU A 19 19.34 12.24 -30.29
C LEU A 19 20.64 12.30 -29.47
N TRP A 20 20.55 12.13 -28.15
CA TRP A 20 21.68 12.14 -27.23
C TRP A 20 21.34 11.38 -25.95
N ASN A 21 22.32 11.16 -25.07
CA ASN A 21 22.09 10.53 -23.76
C ASN A 21 22.24 11.58 -22.64
N PRO A 22 21.13 12.15 -22.13
CA PRO A 22 21.18 13.24 -21.15
C PRO A 22 21.79 12.80 -19.82
N SER A 23 21.47 11.59 -19.37
CA SER A 23 21.99 11.03 -18.13
C SER A 23 23.52 10.95 -18.11
N LYS A 24 24.10 10.36 -19.17
CA LYS A 24 25.56 10.21 -19.32
C LYS A 24 26.25 11.55 -19.53
N THR A 25 25.69 12.41 -20.37
CA THR A 25 26.28 13.71 -20.74
C THR A 25 26.30 14.67 -19.55
N LEU A 26 25.21 14.72 -18.78
CA LEU A 26 25.07 15.62 -17.63
C LEU A 26 25.58 15.01 -16.32
N GLY A 27 25.79 13.69 -16.25
CA GLY A 27 26.29 12.98 -15.07
C GLY A 27 25.23 12.82 -13.98
N ILE A 28 23.97 12.66 -14.36
CA ILE A 28 22.83 12.67 -13.43
C ILE A 28 22.70 11.35 -12.68
N ILE A 29 22.93 10.21 -13.35
CA ILE A 29 22.96 8.89 -12.70
C ILE A 29 24.37 8.63 -12.15
N ASN A 30 24.47 8.10 -10.93
CA ASN A 30 25.73 7.65 -10.37
C ASN A 30 26.09 6.28 -10.97
N THR A 31 27.22 6.18 -11.67
CA THR A 31 27.68 4.97 -12.36
C THR A 31 28.67 4.13 -11.55
N ASP A 32 28.94 4.49 -10.28
CA ASP A 32 29.85 3.75 -9.40
C ASP A 32 29.33 2.30 -9.16
N PRO A 33 30.20 1.27 -9.28
CA PRO A 33 29.83 -0.13 -8.99
C PRO A 33 29.33 -0.27 -7.53
N GLY A 34 28.05 -0.65 -7.38
CA GLY A 34 27.42 -0.85 -6.07
C GLY A 34 26.18 0.02 -5.81
N TYR A 35 25.86 0.98 -6.67
CA TYR A 35 24.62 1.79 -6.56
C TYR A 35 23.63 1.40 -7.65
N GLN A 36 22.55 0.71 -7.26
CA GLN A 36 21.45 0.31 -8.17
C GLN A 36 20.39 1.41 -8.37
N CYS A 37 20.59 2.62 -7.82
CA CYS A 37 19.59 3.69 -7.88
C CYS A 37 20.23 5.09 -7.94
N ILE A 38 19.47 6.08 -8.42
CA ILE A 38 19.91 7.48 -8.49
C ILE A 38 20.16 8.00 -7.07
N THR A 39 21.42 8.38 -6.80
CA THR A 39 21.82 9.07 -5.58
C THR A 39 21.89 10.57 -5.82
N CYS A 40 21.74 11.33 -4.72
CA CYS A 40 21.80 12.79 -4.71
C CYS A 40 22.98 13.32 -5.57
N ILE A 41 22.69 14.24 -6.48
CA ILE A 41 23.71 14.89 -7.32
C ILE A 41 24.56 15.92 -6.57
N GLY A 42 24.09 16.36 -5.39
CA GLY A 42 24.76 17.38 -4.59
C GLY A 42 26.15 16.95 -4.11
N TYR A 43 27.06 17.92 -4.02
CA TYR A 43 28.41 17.73 -3.50
C TYR A 43 28.42 17.86 -1.98
N ALA A 44 29.08 16.93 -1.28
CA ALA A 44 29.24 16.94 0.16
C ALA A 44 30.66 17.43 0.52
N PRO A 45 30.87 18.71 0.90
CA PRO A 45 32.20 19.27 1.13
C PRO A 45 32.96 18.57 2.26
N SER A 46 32.24 18.17 3.32
CA SER A 46 32.80 17.45 4.47
C SER A 46 33.33 16.05 4.14
N GLN A 47 33.02 15.53 2.95
CA GLN A 47 33.42 14.20 2.50
C GLN A 47 34.22 14.25 1.19
N GLY A 48 34.43 15.45 0.62
CA GLY A 48 35.18 15.65 -0.63
C GLY A 48 34.61 14.93 -1.85
N ARG A 49 33.32 14.57 -1.86
CA ARG A 49 32.71 13.74 -2.92
C ARG A 49 31.24 14.05 -3.14
N ARG A 50 30.70 13.52 -4.25
CA ARG A 50 29.25 13.49 -4.50
C ARG A 50 28.51 12.74 -3.39
N CYS A 51 27.33 13.24 -3.03
CA CYS A 51 26.46 12.64 -2.04
C CYS A 51 25.99 11.24 -2.50
N ARG A 52 25.99 10.29 -1.56
CA ARG A 52 25.56 8.90 -1.81
C ARG A 52 24.18 8.60 -1.23
N ASN A 53 23.52 9.59 -0.63
CA ASN A 53 22.17 9.39 -0.11
C ASN A 53 21.20 9.18 -1.27
N PRO A 54 20.32 8.17 -1.19
CA PRO A 54 19.28 7.98 -2.19
C PRO A 54 18.33 9.17 -2.18
N ILE A 55 17.89 9.60 -3.35
CA ILE A 55 16.78 10.57 -3.47
C ILE A 55 15.45 9.85 -3.26
N ARG A 56 14.38 10.62 -3.03
CA ARG A 56 13.03 10.09 -2.82
C ARG A 56 12.59 9.23 -4.02
N ARG A 57 11.83 8.15 -3.78
CA ARG A 57 11.43 7.18 -4.83
C ARG A 57 10.70 7.86 -5.99
N ASP A 58 9.69 8.64 -5.69
CA ASP A 58 8.84 9.33 -6.66
C ASP A 58 9.66 10.28 -7.56
N ASN A 59 10.68 10.94 -6.97
CA ASN A 59 11.59 11.79 -7.74
C ASN A 59 12.45 10.99 -8.73
N ARG A 60 12.78 9.73 -8.44
CA ARG A 60 13.60 8.92 -9.35
C ARG A 60 12.84 8.62 -10.64
N GLU A 61 11.57 8.28 -10.54
CA GLU A 61 10.70 8.01 -11.68
C GLU A 61 10.51 9.27 -12.51
N PHE A 62 10.11 10.37 -11.87
CA PHE A 62 9.96 11.69 -12.52
C PHE A 62 11.25 12.14 -13.26
N ILE A 63 12.42 11.96 -12.65
CA ILE A 63 13.70 12.30 -13.29
C ILE A 63 13.96 11.41 -14.50
N MET A 64 13.76 10.09 -14.38
CA MET A 64 14.01 9.18 -15.49
C MET A 64 13.10 9.48 -16.69
N ASP A 65 11.82 9.74 -16.43
CA ASP A 65 10.85 10.10 -17.47
C ASP A 65 11.24 11.41 -18.15
N THR A 66 11.60 12.44 -17.36
CA THR A 66 12.06 13.72 -17.91
C THR A 66 13.35 13.57 -18.73
N LEU A 67 14.28 12.71 -18.30
CA LEU A 67 15.51 12.43 -19.05
C LEU A 67 15.25 11.65 -20.34
N GLU A 68 14.24 10.78 -20.35
CA GLU A 68 13.79 10.08 -21.55
C GLU A 68 13.18 11.06 -22.55
N ASP A 69 12.30 11.97 -22.09
CA ASP A 69 11.66 12.99 -22.91
C ASP A 69 12.66 13.93 -23.58
N ILE A 70 13.63 14.48 -22.82
CA ILE A 70 14.64 15.39 -23.38
C ILE A 70 15.63 14.67 -24.31
N ALA A 71 15.74 13.33 -24.26
CA ALA A 71 16.62 12.57 -25.15
C ALA A 71 16.18 12.65 -26.61
N TYR A 72 14.90 12.94 -26.88
CA TYR A 72 14.35 13.14 -28.22
C TYR A 72 14.43 14.60 -28.69
N LEU A 73 14.87 15.54 -27.83
CA LEU A 73 15.04 16.95 -28.15
C LEU A 73 16.51 17.28 -28.41
N HIS A 74 16.77 18.22 -29.33
CA HIS A 74 18.12 18.73 -29.56
C HIS A 74 18.64 19.49 -28.31
N PRO A 75 19.91 19.34 -27.89
CA PRO A 75 20.49 19.99 -26.71
C PRO A 75 20.31 21.53 -26.64
N ASP A 76 20.17 22.18 -27.79
CA ASP A 76 19.97 23.63 -27.91
C ASP A 76 18.51 24.09 -27.76
N ASN A 77 17.56 23.15 -27.69
CA ASN A 77 16.16 23.48 -27.53
C ASN A 77 15.92 24.07 -26.12
N PRO A 78 15.32 25.28 -25.98
CA PRO A 78 15.05 25.89 -24.69
C PRO A 78 14.19 25.02 -23.76
N ALA A 79 13.37 24.12 -24.32
CA ALA A 79 12.58 23.15 -23.56
C ALA A 79 13.47 22.20 -22.72
N VAL A 80 14.64 21.81 -23.23
CA VAL A 80 15.60 20.95 -22.50
C VAL A 80 16.03 21.64 -21.20
N MET A 81 16.40 22.92 -21.26
CA MET A 81 16.80 23.66 -20.06
C MET A 81 15.63 23.93 -19.10
N SER A 82 14.41 24.11 -19.61
CA SER A 82 13.22 24.23 -18.76
C SER A 82 12.97 22.94 -17.98
N GLN A 83 13.02 21.78 -18.65
CA GLN A 83 12.87 20.47 -18.04
C GLN A 83 14.03 20.11 -17.09
N LEU A 84 15.26 20.51 -17.41
CA LEU A 84 16.38 20.33 -16.48
C LEU A 84 16.23 21.16 -15.20
N ARG A 85 15.66 22.37 -15.27
CA ARG A 85 15.38 23.17 -14.05
C ARG A 85 14.36 22.51 -13.13
N THR A 86 13.34 21.86 -13.69
CA THR A 86 12.30 21.21 -12.88
C THR A 86 12.83 19.99 -12.12
N ILE A 87 13.82 19.28 -12.68
CA ILE A 87 14.41 18.10 -12.02
C ILE A 87 15.61 18.39 -11.10
N ALA A 88 16.18 19.59 -11.12
CA ALA A 88 17.36 19.93 -10.34
C ALA A 88 17.17 19.81 -8.82
N GLY A 89 16.06 20.33 -8.27
CA GLY A 89 15.69 20.17 -6.86
C GLY A 89 15.36 18.71 -6.49
N PRO A 90 14.48 18.03 -7.25
CA PRO A 90 14.16 16.62 -7.05
C PRO A 90 15.37 15.66 -7.08
N ALA A 91 16.41 15.99 -7.83
CA ALA A 91 17.65 15.21 -7.94
C ALA A 91 18.58 15.37 -6.71
N LEU A 92 18.26 16.26 -5.76
CA LEU A 92 18.99 16.49 -4.53
C LEU A 92 18.30 15.82 -3.33
N CYS A 93 19.07 15.46 -2.30
CA CYS A 93 18.47 14.91 -1.07
C CYS A 93 17.77 16.01 -0.28
N VAL A 94 16.58 15.71 0.24
CA VAL A 94 15.72 16.68 0.95
C VAL A 94 16.41 17.29 2.17
N ARG A 95 17.25 16.51 2.86
CA ARG A 95 17.80 16.90 4.18
C ARG A 95 18.99 17.86 4.14
N TYR A 96 19.83 17.82 3.09
CA TYR A 96 21.14 18.46 3.16
C TYR A 96 21.49 19.33 1.95
N HIS A 97 21.03 19.00 0.74
CA HIS A 97 21.59 19.59 -0.48
C HIS A 97 20.58 20.31 -1.38
N GLN A 98 19.34 20.53 -0.93
CA GLN A 98 18.33 21.25 -1.72
C GLN A 98 18.78 22.66 -2.17
N ASN A 99 19.60 23.32 -1.35
CA ASN A 99 20.18 24.63 -1.67
C ASN A 99 21.21 24.62 -2.82
N GLN A 100 21.62 23.44 -3.31
CA GLN A 100 22.55 23.32 -4.44
C GLN A 100 21.86 23.30 -5.81
N ALA A 101 20.52 23.33 -5.86
CA ALA A 101 19.75 23.18 -7.10
C ALA A 101 20.17 24.18 -8.19
N GLU A 102 20.30 25.45 -7.84
CA GLU A 102 20.69 26.50 -8.80
C GLU A 102 22.11 26.27 -9.36
N ARG A 103 23.05 25.87 -8.51
CA ARG A 103 24.42 25.55 -8.93
C ARG A 103 24.45 24.38 -9.91
N VAL A 104 23.67 23.33 -9.63
CA VAL A 104 23.52 22.18 -10.53
C VAL A 104 22.99 22.61 -11.89
N VAL A 105 21.95 23.44 -11.93
CA VAL A 105 21.39 23.94 -13.19
C VAL A 105 22.43 24.70 -13.99
N MET A 106 23.23 25.56 -13.34
CA MET A 106 24.32 26.28 -13.99
C MET A 106 25.40 25.33 -14.55
N GLU A 107 25.71 24.24 -13.85
CA GLU A 107 26.64 23.22 -14.34
C GLU A 107 26.09 22.48 -15.57
N TRP A 108 24.81 22.11 -15.55
CA TRP A 108 24.15 21.48 -16.70
C TRP A 108 24.07 22.43 -17.90
N GLN A 109 23.74 23.70 -17.67
CA GLN A 109 23.74 24.72 -18.71
C GLN A 109 25.12 24.86 -19.36
N ARG A 110 26.19 24.89 -18.56
CA ARG A 110 27.57 24.97 -19.07
C ARG A 110 27.93 23.75 -19.90
N LYS A 111 27.57 22.54 -19.43
CA LYS A 111 27.80 21.30 -20.19
C LYS A 111 27.08 21.30 -21.53
N LEU A 112 25.85 21.81 -21.58
CA LEU A 112 25.10 21.96 -22.83
C LEU A 112 25.71 23.02 -23.76
N GLN A 113 26.17 24.14 -23.22
CA GLN A 113 26.87 25.18 -24.00
C GLN A 113 28.19 24.66 -24.61
N GLN A 114 28.88 23.74 -23.94
CA GLN A 114 30.09 23.10 -24.46
C GLN A 114 29.83 22.13 -25.62
N LEU A 115 28.57 21.72 -25.84
CA LEU A 115 28.17 20.90 -26.99
C LEU A 115 27.91 21.74 -28.26
N LYS A 116 27.94 23.07 -28.16
CA LYS A 116 27.79 23.98 -29.30
C LYS A 116 29.11 24.16 -30.06
N PRO A 117 29.11 24.20 -31.41
CA PRO A 117 30.25 24.73 -32.16
C PRO A 117 30.31 26.26 -32.03
N VAL A 118 31.53 26.78 -31.85
CA VAL A 118 31.84 28.19 -31.53
C VAL A 118 31.62 29.13 -32.73
N LYS A 119 30.95 30.27 -32.53
CA LYS A 119 31.04 31.48 -33.38
C LYS A 119 31.07 32.75 -32.50
N GLU A 120 31.79 33.76 -32.99
CA GLU A 120 32.49 34.81 -32.25
C GLU A 120 31.92 36.25 -32.49
N GLU A 121 32.33 37.23 -31.64
CA GLU A 121 32.33 38.73 -31.79
C GLU A 121 31.07 39.56 -31.44
N ARG A 122 31.07 40.87 -31.01
CA ARG A 122 32.02 41.90 -30.45
C ARG A 122 31.23 43.15 -29.92
N ARG A 123 31.90 44.05 -29.16
CA ARG A 123 31.47 45.32 -28.46
C ARG A 123 31.48 46.61 -29.31
N SER A 124 30.83 47.72 -28.85
CA SER A 124 31.35 49.13 -28.94
C SER A 124 30.59 50.24 -28.14
N THR A 125 31.15 51.49 -28.07
CA THR A 125 31.09 52.52 -26.97
C THR A 125 30.80 54.02 -27.34
N LYS A 126 30.15 54.80 -26.42
CA LYS A 126 30.26 56.27 -25.96
C LYS A 126 30.09 57.53 -26.94
N PRO A 127 30.30 58.85 -26.55
CA PRO A 127 29.34 59.90 -26.03
C PRO A 127 29.52 61.40 -26.52
N SER A 128 28.89 62.45 -25.88
CA SER A 128 29.34 63.88 -25.59
C SER A 128 28.42 65.12 -25.91
N ARG A 129 28.80 66.38 -25.54
CA ARG A 129 28.01 67.48 -24.87
C ARG A 129 28.37 68.96 -25.35
N SER A 130 27.42 69.93 -25.32
CA SER A 130 27.49 71.40 -24.88
C SER A 130 27.99 72.65 -25.73
N ARG A 131 27.10 73.70 -25.87
CA ARG A 131 27.11 75.19 -25.51
C ARG A 131 27.87 76.37 -26.24
N ASN A 132 27.08 77.44 -26.60
CA ASN A 132 27.10 78.96 -26.65
C ASN A 132 28.20 79.94 -27.24
N GLU A 133 27.66 81.08 -27.77
CA GLU A 133 28.05 82.48 -28.21
C GLU A 133 28.96 83.37 -27.29
N PRO A 134 29.37 84.69 -27.52
CA PRO A 134 28.73 85.88 -28.25
C PRO A 134 29.62 87.05 -28.87
N GLU A 135 28.94 88.16 -29.28
CA GLU A 135 29.20 89.56 -29.81
C GLU A 135 30.18 90.53 -29.05
N PRO A 136 30.66 91.73 -29.59
CA PRO A 136 29.97 93.07 -29.49
C PRO A 136 30.38 94.31 -30.40
N SER A 137 29.49 95.34 -30.47
CA SER A 137 29.55 96.86 -30.26
C SER A 137 30.74 97.78 -30.73
N GLN A 138 30.71 99.13 -30.90
CA GLN A 138 29.72 100.24 -30.91
C GLN A 138 30.35 101.60 -31.38
N ASP A 139 29.51 102.46 -31.96
CA ASP A 139 29.35 103.95 -31.90
C ASP A 139 30.51 104.99 -31.96
N GLU A 140 30.32 106.00 -32.83
CA GLU A 140 30.82 107.40 -32.70
C GLU A 140 30.00 108.34 -33.63
N ARG A 141 28.74 108.63 -33.30
CA ARG A 141 27.94 109.68 -33.98
C ARG A 141 26.97 110.39 -33.03
N ILE A 142 27.43 110.56 -31.80
CA ILE A 142 26.73 111.19 -30.68
C ILE A 142 27.17 112.65 -30.64
N LYS A 143 26.44 113.54 -31.31
CA LYS A 143 26.41 114.99 -30.99
C LYS A 143 25.32 115.73 -31.76
N ASP A 144 24.89 115.24 -32.93
CA ASP A 144 23.74 115.80 -33.66
C ASP A 144 22.37 115.29 -33.15
N LEU A 145 22.35 114.11 -32.52
CA LEU A 145 21.15 113.50 -31.92
C LEU A 145 20.60 114.25 -30.69
N GLN A 146 21.39 115.12 -30.05
CA GLN A 146 20.96 115.81 -28.82
C GLN A 146 19.97 116.95 -29.07
N LYS A 147 19.90 117.50 -30.28
CA LYS A 147 18.96 118.59 -30.60
C LYS A 147 17.60 118.05 -31.09
N GLN A 148 17.60 116.92 -31.80
CA GLN A 148 16.37 116.22 -32.18
C GLN A 148 15.66 115.55 -30.98
N LEU A 149 16.41 115.19 -29.93
CA LEU A 149 15.82 114.57 -28.74
C LEU A 149 14.94 115.53 -27.93
N GLN A 150 15.23 116.83 -27.94
CA GLN A 150 14.48 117.81 -27.14
C GLN A 150 13.11 118.12 -27.77
N GLU A 151 13.03 118.23 -29.10
CA GLU A 151 11.76 118.43 -29.81
C GLU A 151 10.88 117.17 -29.80
N MET A 152 11.51 115.98 -29.85
CA MET A 152 10.81 114.71 -29.71
C MET A 152 10.26 114.51 -28.28
N MET A 153 10.89 115.09 -27.25
CA MET A 153 10.42 114.98 -25.87
C MET A 153 9.12 115.75 -25.59
N ASP A 154 8.91 116.91 -26.22
CA ASP A 154 7.68 117.70 -26.01
C ASP A 154 6.47 117.12 -26.77
N LEU A 155 6.71 116.53 -27.95
CA LEU A 155 5.70 115.75 -28.70
C LEU A 155 5.33 114.45 -27.97
N LEU A 156 6.29 113.80 -27.32
CA LEU A 156 6.04 112.63 -26.48
C LEU A 156 5.26 112.96 -25.19
N ALA A 157 5.35 114.19 -24.67
CA ALA A 157 4.60 114.61 -23.48
C ALA A 157 3.11 114.84 -23.77
N GLN A 158 2.76 115.40 -24.94
CA GLN A 158 1.36 115.54 -25.37
C GLN A 158 0.72 114.17 -25.68
N LEU A 159 1.43 113.28 -26.37
CA LEU A 159 0.94 111.92 -26.64
C LEU A 159 0.82 111.06 -25.36
N LYS A 160 1.65 111.31 -24.33
CA LYS A 160 1.56 110.64 -23.02
C LYS A 160 0.32 111.03 -22.22
N GLY A 161 -0.17 112.26 -22.37
CA GLY A 161 -1.35 112.76 -21.66
C GLY A 161 -2.64 112.07 -22.13
N GLU A 162 -2.77 111.87 -23.44
CA GLU A 162 -3.94 111.22 -24.05
C GLU A 162 -3.89 109.69 -23.93
N ALA A 163 -2.70 109.09 -24.03
CA ALA A 163 -2.50 107.65 -23.82
C ALA A 163 -2.82 107.21 -22.37
N ASN A 164 -2.47 108.01 -21.36
CA ASN A 164 -2.72 107.65 -19.95
C ASN A 164 -4.21 107.64 -19.55
N SER A 165 -5.07 108.41 -20.21
CA SER A 165 -6.51 108.43 -19.89
C SER A 165 -7.29 107.25 -20.47
N GLN A 166 -6.88 106.70 -21.62
CA GLN A 166 -7.44 105.47 -22.19
C GLN A 166 -6.86 104.21 -21.51
N GLN A 167 -5.56 104.22 -21.19
CA GLN A 167 -4.88 103.09 -20.58
C GLN A 167 -5.37 102.78 -19.15
N HIS A 168 -5.88 103.77 -18.41
CA HIS A 168 -6.45 103.54 -17.07
C HIS A 168 -7.89 103.02 -17.07
N GLN A 169 -8.62 103.14 -18.19
CA GLN A 169 -9.94 102.52 -18.35
C GLN A 169 -9.77 101.05 -18.77
N ASP A 170 -8.95 100.76 -19.78
CA ASP A 170 -8.70 99.39 -20.25
C ASP A 170 -7.98 98.50 -19.22
N ASP A 171 -7.00 99.01 -18.45
CA ASP A 171 -6.36 98.25 -17.35
C ASP A 171 -7.36 97.86 -16.24
N ARG A 172 -8.42 98.64 -16.04
CA ARG A 172 -9.43 98.36 -15.02
C ARG A 172 -10.40 97.26 -15.47
N TYR A 173 -10.72 97.21 -16.77
CA TYR A 173 -11.52 96.14 -17.35
C TYR A 173 -10.71 94.83 -17.48
N GLU A 174 -9.47 94.89 -17.97
CA GLU A 174 -8.60 93.71 -18.07
C GLU A 174 -8.24 93.07 -16.73
N ARG A 175 -8.00 93.86 -15.66
CA ARG A 175 -7.78 93.28 -14.32
C ARG A 175 -9.03 92.64 -13.74
N ARG A 176 -10.21 93.18 -14.06
CA ARG A 176 -11.49 92.62 -13.59
C ARG A 176 -11.80 91.30 -14.30
N ASP A 177 -11.52 91.22 -15.59
CA ASP A 177 -11.75 90.00 -16.37
C ASP A 177 -10.67 88.94 -16.10
N LYS A 178 -9.39 89.30 -15.96
CA LYS A 178 -8.35 88.37 -15.48
C LYS A 178 -8.66 87.80 -14.09
N LYS A 179 -9.16 88.62 -13.16
CA LYS A 179 -9.53 88.15 -11.81
C LYS A 179 -10.75 87.24 -11.82
N LYS A 180 -11.69 87.43 -12.75
CA LYS A 180 -12.81 86.50 -12.96
C LYS A 180 -12.34 85.20 -13.63
N GLU A 181 -11.51 85.28 -14.66
CA GLU A 181 -10.95 84.10 -15.33
C GLU A 181 -10.06 83.26 -14.40
N GLU A 182 -9.26 83.89 -13.54
CA GLU A 182 -8.49 83.20 -12.49
C GLU A 182 -9.41 82.54 -11.46
N GLY A 183 -10.44 83.25 -10.98
CA GLY A 183 -11.45 82.68 -10.07
C GLY A 183 -12.22 81.50 -10.70
N GLU A 184 -12.55 81.59 -11.99
CA GLU A 184 -13.20 80.51 -12.73
C GLU A 184 -12.26 79.33 -12.99
N ARG A 185 -10.98 79.60 -13.29
CA ARG A 185 -9.96 78.56 -13.49
C ARG A 185 -9.65 77.83 -12.19
N ASP A 186 -9.57 78.54 -11.06
CA ASP A 186 -9.34 77.92 -9.76
C ASP A 186 -10.60 77.18 -9.27
N SER A 187 -11.80 77.72 -9.49
CA SER A 187 -13.06 76.98 -9.26
C SER A 187 -13.17 75.71 -10.12
N ARG A 188 -12.67 75.75 -11.36
CA ARG A 188 -12.65 74.58 -12.26
C ARG A 188 -11.65 73.53 -11.80
N LYS A 189 -10.44 73.93 -11.37
CA LYS A 189 -9.45 73.02 -10.77
C LYS A 189 -9.93 72.42 -9.45
N GLU A 190 -10.59 73.21 -8.60
CA GLU A 190 -11.15 72.74 -7.34
C GLU A 190 -12.24 71.69 -7.57
N LYS A 191 -13.16 71.94 -8.52
CA LYS A 191 -14.16 70.96 -8.96
C LYS A 191 -13.52 69.70 -9.54
N GLU A 192 -12.48 69.84 -10.36
CA GLU A 192 -11.75 68.72 -10.95
C GLU A 192 -10.99 67.90 -9.89
N CYS A 193 -10.40 68.54 -8.88
CA CYS A 193 -9.75 67.88 -7.75
C CYS A 193 -10.78 67.12 -6.89
N LEU A 194 -11.92 67.74 -6.58
CA LEU A 194 -13.01 67.09 -5.84
C LEU A 194 -13.60 65.90 -6.61
N GLU A 195 -13.74 66.01 -7.94
CA GLU A 195 -14.21 64.93 -8.80
C GLU A 195 -13.20 63.79 -8.88
N LYS A 196 -11.90 64.09 -9.03
CA LYS A 196 -10.83 63.09 -8.97
C LYS A 196 -10.76 62.40 -7.61
N GLU A 197 -10.95 63.13 -6.51
CA GLU A 197 -10.97 62.57 -5.16
C GLU A 197 -12.18 61.65 -4.96
N ARG A 198 -13.36 62.03 -5.48
CA ARG A 198 -14.58 61.19 -5.47
C ARG A 198 -14.37 59.90 -6.27
N LEU A 199 -13.86 60.00 -7.50
CA LEU A 199 -13.58 58.83 -8.34
C LEU A 199 -12.50 57.92 -7.73
N TYR A 200 -11.52 58.48 -7.04
CA TYR A 200 -10.51 57.71 -6.31
C TYR A 200 -11.12 56.97 -5.12
N LYS A 201 -11.96 57.64 -4.31
CA LYS A 201 -12.67 57.03 -3.19
C LYS A 201 -13.62 55.92 -3.66
N GLU A 202 -14.37 56.17 -4.72
CA GLU A 202 -15.29 55.19 -5.32
C GLU A 202 -14.54 53.96 -5.86
N ARG A 203 -13.39 54.15 -6.53
CA ARG A 203 -12.56 53.04 -7.01
C ARG A 203 -12.00 52.20 -5.87
N LEU A 204 -11.54 52.86 -4.79
CA LEU A 204 -11.03 52.16 -3.60
C LEU A 204 -12.14 51.37 -2.89
N GLU A 205 -13.36 51.91 -2.85
CA GLU A 205 -14.52 51.22 -2.27
C GLU A 205 -14.96 50.02 -3.12
N GLN A 206 -14.98 50.17 -4.46
CA GLN A 206 -15.21 49.06 -5.38
C GLN A 206 -14.15 47.96 -5.24
N GLU A 207 -12.88 48.33 -5.16
CA GLU A 207 -11.76 47.38 -4.98
C GLU A 207 -11.86 46.64 -3.64
N ARG A 208 -12.25 47.34 -2.55
CA ARG A 208 -12.50 46.70 -1.25
C ARG A 208 -13.66 45.72 -1.29
N LEU A 209 -14.78 46.09 -1.91
CA LEU A 209 -15.94 45.21 -2.07
C LEU A 209 -15.61 44.00 -2.94
N GLU A 210 -14.81 44.16 -3.99
CA GLU A 210 -14.37 43.05 -4.83
C GLU A 210 -13.43 42.11 -4.07
N GLN A 211 -12.48 42.64 -3.29
CA GLN A 211 -11.62 41.84 -2.42
C GLN A 211 -12.43 41.07 -1.36
N GLU A 212 -13.41 41.72 -0.73
CA GLU A 212 -14.28 41.09 0.26
C GLU A 212 -15.14 39.97 -0.37
N ARG A 213 -15.66 40.17 -1.59
CA ARG A 213 -16.39 39.13 -2.32
C ARG A 213 -15.49 37.94 -2.69
N LEU A 214 -14.27 38.20 -3.17
CA LEU A 214 -13.31 37.14 -3.48
C LEU A 214 -12.88 36.38 -2.22
N GLU A 215 -12.73 37.05 -1.08
CA GLU A 215 -12.41 36.42 0.20
C GLU A 215 -13.57 35.55 0.71
N GLN A 216 -14.81 36.04 0.62
CA GLN A 216 -16.01 35.26 0.95
C GLN A 216 -16.15 34.04 0.05
N GLU A 217 -15.95 34.18 -1.27
CA GLU A 217 -15.99 33.06 -2.22
C GLU A 217 -14.90 32.03 -1.92
N ARG A 218 -13.67 32.46 -1.60
CA ARG A 218 -12.59 31.56 -1.20
C ARG A 218 -12.90 30.82 0.09
N LEU A 219 -13.45 31.49 1.10
CA LEU A 219 -13.85 30.86 2.36
C LEU A 219 -15.00 29.86 2.15
N GLU A 220 -15.95 30.17 1.28
CA GLU A 220 -17.04 29.25 0.95
C GLU A 220 -16.54 28.02 0.19
N GLN A 221 -15.65 28.19 -0.80
CA GLN A 221 -14.99 27.09 -1.50
C GLN A 221 -14.18 26.22 -0.53
N GLU A 222 -13.42 26.82 0.38
CA GLU A 222 -12.65 26.08 1.39
C GLU A 222 -13.56 25.29 2.34
N ARG A 223 -14.70 25.88 2.75
CA ARG A 223 -15.69 25.18 3.58
C ARG A 223 -16.31 24.00 2.85
N LEU A 224 -16.70 24.17 1.59
CA LEU A 224 -17.26 23.10 0.76
C LEU A 224 -16.23 21.98 0.52
N GLU A 225 -14.96 22.34 0.28
CA GLU A 225 -13.89 21.36 0.12
C GLU A 225 -13.62 20.58 1.41
N LYS A 226 -13.57 21.26 2.57
CA LYS A 226 -13.46 20.62 3.88
C LYS A 226 -14.62 19.67 4.14
N GLU A 227 -15.86 20.08 3.85
CA GLU A 227 -17.05 19.24 4.01
C GLU A 227 -17.01 18.02 3.08
N ARG A 228 -16.57 18.18 1.82
CA ARG A 228 -16.40 17.05 0.88
C ARG A 228 -15.35 16.07 1.36
N LEU A 229 -14.19 16.55 1.81
CA LEU A 229 -13.13 15.72 2.37
C LEU A 229 -13.59 14.99 3.64
N GLU A 230 -14.36 15.63 4.51
CA GLU A 230 -14.91 15.01 5.70
C GLU A 230 -15.93 13.91 5.34
N LYS A 231 -16.85 14.17 4.40
CA LYS A 231 -17.79 13.16 3.89
C LYS A 231 -17.05 11.97 3.27
N GLU A 232 -16.03 12.22 2.44
CA GLU A 232 -15.22 11.15 1.83
C GLU A 232 -14.47 10.34 2.89
N ARG A 233 -13.93 10.98 3.93
CA ARG A 233 -13.27 10.29 5.05
C ARG A 233 -14.25 9.41 5.83
N LEU A 234 -15.43 9.94 6.15
CA LEU A 234 -16.49 9.19 6.83
C LEU A 234 -16.96 8.00 5.99
N GLU A 235 -17.14 8.18 4.69
CA GLU A 235 -17.53 7.10 3.78
C GLU A 235 -16.45 6.03 3.67
N LYS A 236 -15.18 6.40 3.52
CA LYS A 236 -14.05 5.47 3.55
C LYS A 236 -13.96 4.71 4.87
N GLU A 237 -14.21 5.38 6.00
CA GLU A 237 -14.23 4.73 7.30
C GLU A 237 -15.40 3.73 7.43
N ARG A 238 -16.60 4.11 6.98
CA ARG A 238 -17.77 3.23 6.96
C ARG A 238 -17.52 2.00 6.10
N LEU A 239 -16.99 2.18 4.88
CA LEU A 239 -16.68 1.07 3.98
C LEU A 239 -15.61 0.15 4.56
N LYS A 240 -14.62 0.71 5.27
CA LYS A 240 -13.59 -0.08 5.96
C LYS A 240 -14.17 -0.88 7.14
N LYS A 241 -15.05 -0.27 7.94
CA LYS A 241 -15.75 -0.96 9.04
C LYS A 241 -16.63 -2.09 8.49
N GLU A 242 -17.39 -1.84 7.43
CA GLU A 242 -18.23 -2.85 6.79
C GLU A 242 -17.41 -4.02 6.22
N ARG A 243 -16.28 -3.73 5.55
CA ARG A 243 -15.37 -4.78 5.06
C ARG A 243 -14.79 -5.62 6.20
N LEU A 244 -14.36 -4.98 7.29
CA LEU A 244 -13.85 -5.69 8.46
C LEU A 244 -14.92 -6.54 9.13
N GLU A 245 -16.15 -6.04 9.23
CA GLU A 245 -17.28 -6.78 9.80
C GLU A 245 -17.65 -7.99 8.92
N LYS A 246 -17.73 -7.81 7.61
CA LYS A 246 -17.96 -8.90 6.65
C LYS A 246 -16.86 -9.95 6.71
N GLU A 247 -15.60 -9.53 6.78
CA GLU A 247 -14.46 -10.45 6.93
C GLU A 247 -14.52 -11.22 8.26
N ARG A 248 -14.92 -10.56 9.36
CA ARG A 248 -15.12 -11.24 10.64
C ARG A 248 -16.25 -12.25 10.59
N LEU A 249 -17.39 -11.91 10.00
CA LEU A 249 -18.53 -12.82 9.84
C LEU A 249 -18.18 -14.02 8.95
N ASP A 250 -17.42 -13.82 7.88
CA ASP A 250 -17.01 -14.90 6.98
C ASP A 250 -15.94 -15.81 7.64
N LYS A 251 -15.01 -15.24 8.42
CA LYS A 251 -14.09 -16.00 9.28
C LYS A 251 -14.84 -16.80 10.33
N GLU A 252 -15.84 -16.22 10.98
CA GLU A 252 -16.67 -16.89 11.98
C GLU A 252 -17.48 -18.04 11.36
N ARG A 253 -18.12 -17.81 10.20
CA ARG A 253 -18.84 -18.86 9.46
C ARG A 253 -17.92 -20.00 9.06
N SER A 254 -16.74 -19.68 8.53
CA SER A 254 -15.74 -20.68 8.13
C SER A 254 -15.23 -21.47 9.34
N ALA A 255 -15.00 -20.81 10.47
CA ALA A 255 -14.59 -21.46 11.71
C ALA A 255 -15.70 -22.37 12.27
N LYS A 256 -16.96 -21.92 12.24
CA LYS A 256 -18.11 -22.72 12.66
C LYS A 256 -18.29 -23.96 11.78
N GLN A 257 -18.18 -23.79 10.45
CA GLN A 257 -18.26 -24.89 9.50
C GLN A 257 -17.14 -25.92 9.71
N ARG A 258 -15.91 -25.47 9.98
CA ARG A 258 -14.79 -26.37 10.30
C ARG A 258 -15.03 -27.15 11.59
N LYS A 259 -15.50 -26.49 12.65
CA LYS A 259 -15.85 -27.15 13.92
C LYS A 259 -16.95 -28.20 13.73
N GLU A 260 -17.98 -27.86 12.96
CA GLU A 260 -19.09 -28.79 12.68
C GLU A 260 -18.62 -30.00 11.85
N GLN A 261 -17.76 -29.79 10.85
CA GLN A 261 -17.16 -30.89 10.08
C GLN A 261 -16.26 -31.78 10.95
N GLU A 262 -15.47 -31.18 11.84
CA GLU A 262 -14.62 -31.94 12.77
C GLU A 262 -15.45 -32.76 13.75
N GLU A 263 -16.51 -32.18 14.31
CA GLU A 263 -17.43 -32.89 15.20
C GLU A 263 -18.15 -34.03 14.48
N LYS A 264 -18.60 -33.80 13.24
CA LYS A 264 -19.20 -34.86 12.41
C LYS A 264 -18.22 -36.01 12.18
N ARG A 265 -16.97 -35.72 11.80
CA ARG A 265 -15.91 -36.74 11.63
C ARG A 265 -15.61 -37.47 12.94
N ARG A 266 -15.67 -36.79 14.08
CA ARG A 266 -15.50 -37.42 15.39
C ARG A 266 -16.64 -38.40 15.69
N ARG A 267 -17.90 -37.97 15.46
CA ARG A 267 -19.09 -38.82 15.63
C ARG A 267 -19.05 -40.05 14.70
N GLU A 268 -18.65 -39.87 13.44
CA GLU A 268 -18.49 -40.97 12.49
C GLU A 268 -17.42 -41.98 12.94
N ARG A 269 -16.26 -41.50 13.41
CA ARG A 269 -15.20 -42.39 13.96
C ARG A 269 -15.65 -43.13 15.20
N GLU A 270 -16.38 -42.45 16.10
CA GLU A 270 -16.92 -43.06 17.30
C GLU A 270 -17.98 -44.12 16.96
N GLN A 271 -18.86 -43.84 16.00
CA GLN A 271 -19.85 -44.79 15.52
C GLN A 271 -19.19 -46.00 14.86
N GLN A 272 -18.18 -45.81 14.01
CA GLN A 272 -17.42 -46.92 13.41
C GLN A 272 -16.70 -47.75 14.48
N LYS A 273 -16.16 -47.12 15.52
CA LYS A 273 -15.53 -47.84 16.64
C LYS A 273 -16.57 -48.67 17.39
N ARG A 274 -17.72 -48.09 17.74
CA ARG A 274 -18.83 -48.81 18.40
C ARG A 274 -19.35 -49.96 17.54
N GLU A 275 -19.48 -49.76 16.23
CA GLU A 275 -19.92 -50.81 15.30
C GLU A 275 -18.89 -51.95 15.21
N ARG A 276 -17.59 -51.64 15.16
CA ARG A 276 -16.53 -52.66 15.19
C ARG A 276 -16.52 -53.44 16.50
N GLU A 277 -16.60 -52.74 17.63
CA GLU A 277 -16.69 -53.36 18.96
C GLU A 277 -17.94 -54.25 19.08
N GLN A 278 -19.07 -53.83 18.50
CA GLN A 278 -20.29 -54.62 18.47
C GLN A 278 -20.16 -55.86 17.57
N LYS A 279 -19.53 -55.75 16.39
CA LYS A 279 -19.27 -56.90 15.51
C LYS A 279 -18.31 -57.90 16.14
N GLU A 280 -17.22 -57.40 16.73
CA GLU A 280 -16.28 -58.23 17.48
C GLU A 280 -16.97 -58.91 18.66
N ARG A 281 -17.86 -58.20 19.36
CA ARG A 281 -18.66 -58.78 20.44
C ARG A 281 -19.58 -59.90 19.94
N GLN A 282 -20.30 -59.67 18.84
CA GLN A 282 -21.15 -60.68 18.21
C GLN A 282 -20.34 -61.90 17.76
N GLU A 283 -19.14 -61.69 17.20
CA GLU A 283 -18.22 -62.76 16.84
C GLU A 283 -17.87 -63.61 18.06
N TRP A 284 -17.48 -62.98 19.17
CA TRP A 284 -17.17 -63.69 20.40
C TRP A 284 -18.38 -64.41 21.03
N ASP A 285 -19.58 -63.84 20.94
CA ASP A 285 -20.81 -64.48 21.43
C ASP A 285 -21.17 -65.71 20.58
N GLN A 286 -20.96 -65.63 19.26
CA GLN A 286 -21.14 -66.76 18.35
C GLN A 286 -20.11 -67.87 18.62
N LEU A 287 -18.85 -67.50 18.87
CA LEU A 287 -17.81 -68.45 19.23
C LEU A 287 -18.11 -69.14 20.56
N TRP A 288 -18.62 -68.41 21.55
CA TRP A 288 -19.05 -68.97 22.82
C TRP A 288 -20.19 -69.98 22.65
N THR A 289 -21.20 -69.62 21.84
CA THR A 289 -22.34 -70.50 21.54
C THR A 289 -21.86 -71.77 20.85
N ASN A 290 -21.05 -71.63 19.79
CA ASN A 290 -20.47 -72.76 19.08
C ASN A 290 -19.63 -73.65 20.00
N TYR A 291 -18.84 -73.07 20.92
CA TYR A 291 -18.09 -73.84 21.92
C TYR A 291 -19.00 -74.65 22.83
N GLN A 292 -20.12 -74.09 23.32
CA GLN A 292 -21.08 -74.84 24.13
C GLN A 292 -21.77 -75.95 23.32
N ASP A 293 -22.11 -75.69 22.06
CA ASP A 293 -22.71 -76.69 21.16
C ASP A 293 -21.75 -77.83 20.86
N GLN A 294 -20.48 -77.51 20.56
CA GLN A 294 -19.42 -78.51 20.39
C GLN A 294 -19.24 -79.37 21.66
N TRP A 295 -19.39 -78.78 22.84
CA TRP A 295 -19.38 -79.54 24.10
C TRP A 295 -20.56 -80.52 24.24
N VAL A 296 -21.75 -80.16 23.74
CA VAL A 296 -22.92 -81.05 23.73
C VAL A 296 -22.69 -82.18 22.73
N HIS A 297 -22.24 -81.85 21.51
CA HIS A 297 -21.91 -82.83 20.48
C HIS A 297 -20.81 -83.78 20.94
N PHE A 298 -19.71 -83.27 21.48
CA PHE A 298 -18.59 -84.07 21.97
C PHE A 298 -19.03 -85.10 23.00
N LYS A 299 -19.90 -84.72 23.95
CA LYS A 299 -20.44 -85.67 24.95
C LYS A 299 -21.36 -86.72 24.34
N ALA A 300 -22.03 -86.40 23.24
CA ALA A 300 -22.92 -87.33 22.53
C ALA A 300 -22.17 -88.23 21.53
N SER A 301 -21.02 -87.80 21.00
CA SER A 301 -20.30 -88.45 19.90
C SER A 301 -19.09 -89.27 20.32
N VAL A 302 -18.85 -89.48 21.63
CA VAL A 302 -17.70 -90.21 22.21
C VAL A 302 -17.50 -91.64 21.63
N SER A 303 -18.47 -92.18 20.90
CA SER A 303 -18.46 -93.54 20.38
C SER A 303 -18.19 -93.70 18.88
N SER A 304 -17.75 -92.66 18.15
CA SER A 304 -17.51 -92.76 16.69
C SER A 304 -16.09 -92.35 16.28
N GLU A 305 -15.53 -93.09 15.31
CA GLU A 305 -14.15 -93.09 14.77
C GLU A 305 -13.68 -91.78 14.08
N THR A 306 -13.86 -90.61 14.69
CA THR A 306 -13.22 -89.37 14.24
C THR A 306 -11.95 -89.08 15.02
N ASN A 307 -11.00 -88.37 14.39
CA ASN A 307 -9.73 -87.99 15.02
C ASN A 307 -10.00 -87.26 16.35
N VAL A 308 -9.54 -87.87 17.45
CA VAL A 308 -9.81 -87.45 18.84
C VAL A 308 -9.47 -85.98 19.08
N LEU A 309 -8.41 -85.48 18.42
CA LEU A 309 -7.96 -84.10 18.54
C LEU A 309 -8.95 -83.09 17.94
N ASP A 310 -9.64 -83.46 16.87
CA ASP A 310 -10.58 -82.58 16.17
C ASP A 310 -11.98 -82.62 16.81
N ALA A 311 -12.26 -83.65 17.62
CA ALA A 311 -13.51 -83.80 18.36
C ALA A 311 -13.55 -83.00 19.66
N ILE A 312 -12.40 -82.73 20.29
CA ILE A 312 -12.33 -81.99 21.56
C ILE A 312 -12.69 -80.51 21.31
N PRO A 313 -13.62 -79.92 22.10
CA PRO A 313 -14.03 -78.52 21.95
C PRO A 313 -12.98 -77.56 22.55
N TRP A 314 -11.93 -77.24 21.80
CA TRP A 314 -10.83 -76.39 22.29
C TRP A 314 -11.29 -74.93 22.51
N PRO A 315 -11.07 -74.34 23.70
CA PRO A 315 -11.53 -72.99 24.05
C PRO A 315 -10.58 -71.93 23.47
N VAL A 316 -10.50 -71.84 22.15
CA VAL A 316 -9.69 -70.88 21.40
C VAL A 316 -10.48 -70.33 20.20
N LYS A 317 -10.09 -69.15 19.70
CA LYS A 317 -10.82 -68.46 18.63
C LYS A 317 -11.04 -69.31 17.37
N THR A 318 -10.08 -70.17 17.03
CA THR A 318 -10.15 -71.05 15.85
C THR A 318 -10.85 -72.38 16.11
N GLY A 319 -11.12 -72.74 17.38
CA GLY A 319 -11.64 -74.05 17.77
C GLY A 319 -10.69 -75.22 17.54
N SER A 320 -9.44 -74.98 17.11
CA SER A 320 -8.47 -76.03 16.78
C SER A 320 -7.40 -76.20 17.86
N TYR A 321 -7.00 -77.45 18.11
CA TYR A 321 -5.91 -77.77 19.04
C TYR A 321 -4.58 -77.10 18.66
N ARG A 322 -4.36 -76.78 17.38
CA ARG A 322 -3.10 -76.16 16.90
C ARG A 322 -2.86 -74.77 17.51
N ASP A 323 -3.94 -74.07 17.86
CA ASP A 323 -3.88 -72.75 18.48
C ASP A 323 -4.14 -72.80 20.00
N ALA A 324 -4.27 -73.99 20.58
CA ALA A 324 -4.50 -74.21 22.01
C ALA A 324 -3.24 -73.91 22.84
N LYS A 325 -3.00 -72.61 23.05
CA LYS A 325 -1.96 -72.08 23.96
C LYS A 325 -2.62 -71.37 25.13
N ALA A 326 -1.95 -71.34 26.27
CA ALA A 326 -2.47 -70.71 27.49
C ALA A 326 -2.93 -69.24 27.27
N SER A 327 -2.21 -68.47 26.45
CA SER A 327 -2.59 -67.08 26.09
C SER A 327 -3.94 -67.01 25.37
N ASN A 328 -4.13 -67.87 24.36
CA ASN A 328 -5.30 -67.88 23.50
C ASN A 328 -6.53 -68.40 24.26
N VAL A 329 -6.32 -69.36 25.18
CA VAL A 329 -7.36 -69.87 26.07
C VAL A 329 -7.80 -68.80 27.07
N LYS A 330 -6.84 -68.05 27.65
CA LYS A 330 -7.15 -66.90 28.51
C LYS A 330 -7.93 -65.83 27.75
N GLU A 331 -7.53 -65.53 26.52
CA GLU A 331 -8.22 -64.56 25.65
C GLU A 331 -9.65 -65.01 25.35
N PHE A 332 -9.83 -66.28 24.99
CA PHE A 332 -11.15 -66.85 24.72
C PHE A 332 -12.09 -66.69 25.92
N PHE A 333 -11.70 -67.11 27.12
CA PHE A 333 -12.60 -66.98 28.28
C PHE A 333 -12.79 -65.53 28.76
N ARG A 334 -11.82 -64.64 28.56
CA ARG A 334 -11.98 -63.21 28.91
C ARG A 334 -12.94 -62.49 27.97
N ASN A 335 -12.93 -62.84 26.68
CA ASN A 335 -13.74 -62.19 25.68
C ASN A 335 -15.06 -62.94 25.44
N ALA A 336 -15.09 -64.25 25.29
CA ALA A 336 -16.28 -65.02 24.92
C ALA A 336 -17.34 -65.10 26.03
N VAL A 337 -16.98 -64.90 27.31
CA VAL A 337 -17.93 -65.00 28.42
C VAL A 337 -18.98 -63.88 28.39
N PRO A 338 -20.29 -64.21 28.47
CA PRO A 338 -21.37 -63.22 28.55
C PRO A 338 -21.21 -62.27 29.74
N ARG A 339 -21.45 -60.97 29.53
CA ARG A 339 -21.24 -59.91 30.55
C ARG A 339 -22.21 -59.97 31.73
N ASP A 340 -23.39 -60.53 31.50
CA ASP A 340 -24.45 -60.75 32.50
C ASP A 340 -24.16 -61.97 33.40
N ALA A 341 -23.26 -62.87 32.97
CA ALA A 341 -22.88 -64.04 33.73
C ALA A 341 -21.76 -63.72 34.74
N SER A 342 -21.90 -64.25 35.96
CA SER A 342 -20.83 -64.22 36.94
C SER A 342 -19.66 -65.10 36.47
N MET A 343 -18.54 -64.48 36.13
CA MET A 343 -17.30 -65.14 35.69
C MET A 343 -16.92 -66.29 36.64
N SER A 344 -16.92 -66.07 37.95
CA SER A 344 -16.56 -67.11 38.93
C SER A 344 -17.59 -68.24 39.07
N LYS A 345 -18.87 -68.05 38.68
CA LYS A 345 -19.84 -69.16 38.57
C LYS A 345 -19.60 -69.96 37.29
N LEU A 346 -19.27 -69.29 36.20
CA LEU A 346 -19.04 -69.91 34.90
C LEU A 346 -17.71 -70.68 34.89
N MET A 347 -16.62 -70.09 35.38
CA MET A 347 -15.32 -70.75 35.52
C MET A 347 -15.40 -71.98 36.43
N ARG A 348 -16.24 -71.98 37.48
CA ARG A 348 -16.51 -73.20 38.28
C ARG A 348 -17.04 -74.36 37.44
N LYS A 349 -17.98 -74.08 36.53
CA LYS A 349 -18.53 -75.08 35.61
C LYS A 349 -17.48 -75.54 34.59
N GLU A 350 -16.69 -74.62 34.06
CA GLU A 350 -15.64 -74.94 33.09
C GLU A 350 -14.47 -75.73 33.73
N CYS A 351 -14.08 -75.45 34.98
CA CYS A 351 -13.12 -76.26 35.74
C CYS A 351 -13.59 -77.71 35.88
N GLN A 352 -14.89 -77.92 36.12
CA GLN A 352 -15.46 -79.27 36.18
C GLN A 352 -15.42 -79.95 34.81
N LYS A 353 -15.70 -79.23 33.72
CA LYS A 353 -15.62 -79.81 32.36
C LYS A 353 -14.19 -80.22 32.00
N TRP A 354 -13.21 -79.38 32.31
CA TRP A 354 -11.80 -79.56 31.93
C TRP A 354 -10.96 -80.32 32.95
N HIS A 355 -11.55 -80.86 34.02
CA HIS A 355 -10.82 -81.68 34.97
C HIS A 355 -10.22 -82.91 34.24
N PRO A 356 -8.92 -83.21 34.36
CA PRO A 356 -8.27 -84.27 33.60
C PRO A 356 -9.00 -85.62 33.71
N ASP A 357 -9.43 -86.01 34.91
CA ASP A 357 -10.19 -87.26 35.12
C ASP A 357 -11.53 -87.32 34.38
N ILE A 358 -12.20 -86.17 34.20
CA ILE A 358 -13.48 -86.11 33.49
C ILE A 358 -13.25 -86.23 31.99
N ILE A 359 -12.24 -85.54 31.46
CA ILE A 359 -11.87 -85.64 30.04
C ILE A 359 -11.38 -87.06 29.70
N TYR A 360 -10.49 -87.65 30.52
CA TYR A 360 -9.98 -89.00 30.28
C TYR A 360 -11.07 -90.07 30.39
N ARG A 361 -12.09 -89.86 31.25
CA ARG A 361 -13.26 -90.74 31.30
C ARG A 361 -14.09 -90.66 30.02
N LEU A 362 -14.23 -89.48 29.44
CA LEU A 362 -14.89 -89.27 28.15
C LEU A 362 -14.06 -89.76 26.97
N LEU A 363 -12.75 -89.93 27.11
CA LEU A 363 -11.86 -90.43 26.05
C LEU A 363 -11.43 -91.88 26.28
N ARG A 364 -12.20 -92.67 27.05
CA ARG A 364 -11.81 -94.01 27.50
C ARG A 364 -11.43 -94.95 26.35
N ASP A 365 -12.11 -94.84 25.21
CA ASP A 365 -11.97 -95.74 24.06
C ASP A 365 -11.05 -95.15 22.96
N CYS A 366 -10.27 -94.12 23.30
CA CYS A 366 -9.43 -93.35 22.37
C CYS A 366 -7.96 -93.35 22.79
N GLU A 367 -7.02 -93.44 21.84
CA GLU A 367 -5.60 -93.28 22.14
C GLU A 367 -5.23 -91.82 22.43
N VAL A 368 -5.06 -91.47 23.71
CA VAL A 368 -4.68 -90.12 24.15
C VAL A 368 -3.16 -89.98 24.25
N THR A 369 -2.57 -89.25 23.30
CA THR A 369 -1.12 -88.96 23.29
C THR A 369 -0.69 -88.07 24.46
N LEU A 370 0.60 -88.11 24.81
CA LEU A 370 1.19 -87.25 25.86
C LEU A 370 0.94 -85.76 25.60
N VAL A 371 0.98 -85.35 24.33
CA VAL A 371 0.74 -83.96 23.91
C VAL A 371 -0.69 -83.52 24.23
N VAL A 372 -1.68 -84.38 23.98
CA VAL A 372 -3.10 -84.11 24.31
C VAL A 372 -3.28 -83.95 25.83
N ARG A 373 -2.65 -84.83 26.62
CA ARG A 373 -2.68 -84.75 28.10
C ARG A 373 -2.13 -83.43 28.61
N MET A 374 -0.96 -83.02 28.10
CA MET A 374 -0.35 -81.73 28.46
C MET A 374 -1.23 -80.53 28.10
N MET A 375 -1.94 -80.57 26.96
CA MET A 375 -2.86 -79.51 26.56
C MET A 375 -4.11 -79.44 27.46
N ILE A 376 -4.69 -80.59 27.83
CA ILE A 376 -5.82 -80.65 28.77
C ILE A 376 -5.41 -80.12 30.14
N ASP A 377 -4.27 -80.56 30.67
CA ASP A 377 -3.74 -80.10 31.96
C ASP A 377 -3.46 -78.58 31.94
N MET A 378 -2.91 -78.07 30.83
CA MET A 378 -2.71 -76.63 30.63
C MET A 378 -4.04 -75.87 30.69
N ILE A 379 -5.08 -76.35 29.99
CA ILE A 379 -6.40 -75.69 30.00
C ILE A 379 -7.00 -75.73 31.40
N CYS A 380 -6.96 -76.88 32.08
CA CYS A 380 -7.43 -77.01 33.46
C CYS A 380 -6.77 -75.95 34.37
N ARG A 381 -5.43 -75.82 34.32
CA ARG A 381 -4.69 -74.80 35.10
C ARG A 381 -5.11 -73.38 34.75
N VAL A 382 -5.29 -73.07 33.46
CA VAL A 382 -5.73 -71.74 33.02
C VAL A 382 -7.13 -71.39 33.53
N VAL A 383 -8.07 -72.34 33.46
CA VAL A 383 -9.45 -72.10 33.94
C VAL A 383 -9.48 -71.97 35.47
N THR A 384 -8.66 -72.76 36.19
CA THR A 384 -8.48 -72.61 37.64
C THR A 384 -7.91 -71.23 38.00
N GLU A 385 -6.87 -70.77 37.30
CA GLU A 385 -6.28 -69.45 37.50
C GLU A 385 -7.32 -68.33 37.27
N LEU A 386 -8.15 -68.43 36.23
CA LEU A 386 -9.23 -67.47 35.97
C LEU A 386 -10.33 -67.51 37.04
N LEU A 387 -10.62 -68.68 37.61
CA LEU A 387 -11.54 -68.82 38.73
C LEU A 387 -11.01 -68.15 40.00
N ASP A 388 -9.74 -68.38 40.35
CA ASP A 388 -9.12 -67.82 41.54
C ASP A 388 -9.08 -66.29 41.46
N ASN A 389 -8.64 -65.76 40.31
CA ASN A 389 -8.63 -64.32 40.04
C ASN A 389 -10.03 -63.68 40.12
N SER A 390 -11.07 -64.36 39.62
CA SER A 390 -12.45 -63.84 39.63
C SER A 390 -13.20 -64.08 40.96
N SER A 391 -12.65 -64.87 41.86
CA SER A 391 -13.22 -65.12 43.20
C SER A 391 -12.55 -64.31 44.31
N GLY A 392 -11.58 -63.45 43.97
CA GLY A 392 -10.86 -62.62 44.92
C GLY A 392 -9.89 -63.41 45.82
N LYS A 393 -9.64 -64.68 45.48
CA LYS A 393 -8.58 -65.46 46.11
C LYS A 393 -7.26 -65.03 45.47
N SER A 394 -6.67 -63.96 46.01
CA SER A 394 -5.30 -63.60 45.68
C SER A 394 -4.40 -64.82 45.90
N ALA A 395 -3.50 -65.07 44.95
CA ALA A 395 -2.57 -66.18 44.93
C ALA A 395 -1.50 -66.06 46.04
N GLU A 396 -1.91 -66.17 47.30
CA GLU A 396 -1.01 -66.26 48.47
C GLU A 396 -0.92 -67.68 49.03
N PHE A 397 -1.45 -68.69 48.33
CA PHE A 397 -1.49 -70.06 48.86
C PHE A 397 -0.90 -71.10 47.91
N LEU A 398 0.26 -70.81 47.31
CA LEU A 398 1.20 -71.83 46.81
C LEU A 398 2.63 -71.25 46.84
N GLY A 399 3.09 -70.91 48.05
CA GLY A 399 4.50 -70.76 48.39
C GLY A 399 5.03 -72.04 48.99
#